data_AF-A0A1V1T2V5-F1
#
_entry.id   AF-A0A1V1T2V5-F1
#
_cell.length_a   1.000
_cell.length_b   1.000
_cell.length_c   1.000
_cell.angle_alpha   90.00
_cell.angle_beta   90.00
_cell.angle_gamma   90.00
#
_symmetry.space_group_name_H-M   'P 1'
#
loop_
_entity.id
_entity.type
_entity.pdbx_description
1 polymer ?
#
loop_
_entity_poly.entity_id
_entity_poly.type
_entity_poly.pdbx_seq_one_letter_code
_entity_poly.pdbx_strand_id
1 'polypeptide(L)'
;MTTITPIPSPPGLPIVGNAAQIDPVAQRRSFSDFADKYGEVYRIYLPGGRSIVMCNSHRLINELCDEKRFAKIPQGVLEEIRNGVHDGLFTAKPGEEAWGIAHRVLMPAVSHPALCSR
;
A
#
# COMPACT_ATOMS: atom_id res chain seq x y z
N MET A 1 -6.74 -31.85 -0.05
CA MET A 1 -6.25 -30.96 1.02
C MET A 1 -5.47 -29.85 0.35
N THR A 2 -5.84 -28.58 0.58
CA THR A 2 -5.13 -27.44 -0.01
C THR A 2 -3.84 -27.22 0.78
N THR A 3 -2.69 -27.50 0.17
CA THR A 3 -1.38 -27.26 0.79
C THR A 3 -1.12 -25.76 0.84
N ILE A 4 -0.80 -25.23 2.03
CA ILE A 4 -0.43 -23.82 2.18
C ILE A 4 0.99 -23.64 1.62
N THR A 5 1.11 -22.88 0.54
CA THR A 5 2.39 -22.51 -0.05
C THR A 5 2.88 -21.20 0.57
N PRO A 6 4.14 -21.13 1.03
CA PRO A 6 4.72 -19.87 1.53
C PRO A 6 4.84 -18.84 0.40
N ILE A 7 4.64 -17.56 0.73
CA ILE A 7 4.80 -16.45 -0.22
C ILE A 7 6.28 -16.36 -0.63
N PRO A 8 6.59 -16.34 -1.94
CA PRO A 8 7.95 -16.15 -2.44
C PRO A 8 8.59 -14.86 -1.91
N SER A 9 9.92 -14.87 -1.70
CA SER A 9 10.67 -13.70 -1.21
C SER A 9 12.02 -13.63 -1.90
N PRO A 10 12.52 -12.43 -2.26
CA PRO A 10 13.91 -12.28 -2.64
C PRO A 10 14.82 -12.61 -1.46
N PRO A 11 16.01 -13.19 -1.71
CA PRO A 11 16.99 -13.41 -0.67
C PRO A 11 17.45 -12.05 -0.15
N GLY A 12 17.19 -11.80 1.15
CA GLY A 12 17.60 -10.59 1.84
C GLY A 12 18.96 -10.75 2.53
N LEU A 13 19.63 -9.64 2.79
CA LEU A 13 20.87 -9.61 3.58
C LEU A 13 20.54 -9.71 5.08
N PRO A 14 21.48 -10.21 5.92
CA PRO A 14 21.33 -10.18 7.37
C PRO A 14 21.03 -8.76 7.87
N ILE A 15 20.12 -8.64 8.84
CA ILE A 15 19.72 -7.39 9.53
C ILE A 15 18.94 -6.39 8.64
N VAL A 16 19.40 -6.11 7.42
CA VAL A 16 18.81 -5.09 6.53
C VAL A 16 17.75 -5.63 5.56
N GLY A 17 17.62 -6.95 5.41
CA GLY A 17 16.64 -7.58 4.54
C GLY A 17 16.86 -7.24 3.07
N ASN A 18 15.80 -6.88 2.36
CA ASN A 18 15.79 -6.54 0.94
C ASN A 18 16.00 -5.04 0.65
N ALA A 19 16.28 -4.20 1.67
CA ALA A 19 16.44 -2.76 1.47
C ALA A 19 17.57 -2.39 0.49
N ALA A 20 18.67 -3.13 0.50
CA ALA A 20 19.80 -2.92 -0.43
C ALA A 20 19.46 -3.26 -1.89
N GLN A 21 18.35 -3.94 -2.14
CA GLN A 21 17.88 -4.34 -3.47
C GLN A 21 16.82 -3.37 -4.03
N ILE A 22 16.45 -2.35 -3.26
CA ILE A 22 15.47 -1.33 -3.65
C ILE A 22 16.23 -0.05 -3.99
N ASP A 23 16.12 0.40 -5.24
CA ASP A 23 16.66 1.68 -5.65
C ASP A 23 15.84 2.81 -5.00
N PRO A 24 16.46 3.69 -4.18
CA PRO A 24 15.73 4.76 -3.50
C PRO A 24 15.15 5.82 -4.45
N VAL A 25 15.70 5.97 -5.66
CA VAL A 25 15.23 6.90 -6.69
C VAL A 25 14.23 6.21 -7.62
N ALA A 26 14.45 4.94 -7.94
CA ALA A 26 13.63 4.17 -8.88
C ALA A 26 12.86 3.02 -8.24
N GLN A 27 12.28 3.22 -7.05
CA GLN A 27 11.59 2.19 -6.25
C GLN A 27 10.54 1.39 -7.04
N ARG A 28 9.75 2.09 -7.86
CA ARG A 28 8.72 1.47 -8.72
C ARG A 28 9.32 0.44 -9.67
N ARG A 29 10.50 0.73 -10.24
CA ARG A 29 11.21 -0.19 -11.13
C ARG A 29 11.68 -1.41 -10.36
N SER A 30 12.32 -1.23 -9.20
CA SER A 30 12.75 -2.35 -8.35
C SER A 30 11.59 -3.28 -7.98
N PHE A 31 10.41 -2.73 -7.68
CA PHE A 31 9.22 -3.54 -7.40
C PHE A 31 8.68 -4.27 -8.65
N SER A 32 8.73 -3.63 -9.82
CA SER A 32 8.41 -4.29 -11.10
C SER A 32 9.35 -5.48 -11.35
N ASP A 33 10.65 -5.29 -11.17
CA ASP A 33 11.66 -6.34 -11.39
C ASP A 33 11.44 -7.53 -10.42
N PHE A 34 11.00 -7.25 -9.18
CA PHE A 34 10.59 -8.30 -8.25
C PHE A 34 9.30 -9.02 -8.68
N ALA A 35 8.31 -8.29 -9.17
CA ALA A 35 7.08 -8.90 -9.67
C ALA A 35 7.37 -9.84 -10.86
N ASP A 36 8.23 -9.42 -11.79
CA ASP A 36 8.64 -10.23 -12.94
C ASP A 36 9.36 -11.52 -12.51
N LYS A 37 10.12 -11.46 -11.41
CA LYS A 37 10.92 -12.60 -10.91
C LYS A 37 10.16 -13.54 -9.97
N TYR A 38 9.32 -13.00 -9.09
CA TYR A 38 8.66 -13.74 -8.00
C TYR A 38 7.16 -13.96 -8.24
N GLY A 39 6.60 -13.35 -9.28
CA GLY A 39 5.24 -13.57 -9.75
C GLY A 39 4.21 -12.66 -9.10
N GLU A 40 2.96 -13.14 -9.09
CA GLU A 40 1.80 -12.32 -8.72
C GLU A 40 1.77 -11.88 -7.25
N VAL A 41 2.48 -12.57 -6.36
CA VAL A 41 2.60 -12.21 -4.95
C VAL A 41 4.01 -12.50 -4.46
N TYR A 42 4.61 -11.54 -3.77
CA TYR A 42 5.91 -11.72 -3.14
C TYR A 42 6.00 -10.93 -1.85
N ARG A 43 6.91 -11.35 -0.97
CA ARG A 43 7.21 -10.66 0.29
C ARG A 43 8.59 -10.04 0.21
N ILE A 44 8.74 -8.83 0.74
CA ILE A 44 10.03 -8.21 1.02
C ILE A 44 10.17 -7.96 2.51
N TYR A 45 11.38 -8.12 3.01
CA TYR A 45 11.78 -7.82 4.39
C TYR A 45 12.56 -6.52 4.41
N LEU A 46 12.29 -5.68 5.41
CA LEU A 46 12.92 -4.38 5.60
C LEU A 46 13.59 -4.33 6.98
N PRO A 47 14.53 -3.39 7.20
CA PRO A 47 15.19 -3.23 8.48
C PRO A 47 14.18 -3.07 9.63
N GLY A 48 14.55 -3.62 10.79
CA GLY A 48 13.71 -3.61 12.00
C GLY A 48 12.63 -4.70 12.03
N GLY A 49 12.80 -5.79 11.28
CA GLY A 49 11.87 -6.92 11.28
C GLY A 49 10.55 -6.67 10.54
N ARG A 50 10.45 -5.54 9.82
CA ARG A 50 9.27 -5.20 9.01
C ARG A 50 9.21 -6.06 7.76
N SER A 51 8.02 -6.37 7.29
CA SER A 51 7.83 -7.02 5.98
C SER A 51 6.65 -6.42 5.24
N ILE A 52 6.72 -6.44 3.91
CA ILE A 52 5.65 -5.97 3.02
C ILE A 52 5.31 -7.11 2.06
N VAL A 53 4.03 -7.42 1.93
CA VAL A 53 3.52 -8.33 0.89
C VAL A 53 3.02 -7.49 -0.27
N MET A 54 3.56 -7.73 -1.45
CA MET A 54 3.19 -7.06 -2.70
C MET A 54 2.33 -7.99 -3.54
N CYS A 55 1.23 -7.48 -4.09
CA CYS A 55 0.33 -8.20 -5.00
C CYS A 55 0.28 -7.48 -6.35
N ASN A 56 0.51 -8.22 -7.44
CA ASN A 56 0.73 -7.67 -8.78
C ASN A 56 -0.19 -8.27 -9.86
N SER A 57 -1.17 -9.10 -9.48
CA SER A 57 -2.19 -9.59 -10.41
C SER A 57 -3.54 -8.94 -10.19
N HIS A 58 -4.28 -8.74 -11.27
CA HIS A 58 -5.66 -8.25 -11.23
C HIS A 58 -6.53 -9.06 -10.26
N ARG A 59 -6.39 -10.39 -10.28
CA ARG A 59 -7.14 -11.29 -9.40
C ARG A 59 -6.91 -10.98 -7.92
N LEU A 60 -5.65 -10.88 -7.49
CA LEU A 60 -5.31 -10.58 -6.10
C LEU A 60 -5.68 -9.15 -5.71
N ILE A 61 -5.47 -8.18 -6.60
CA ILE A 61 -5.84 -6.77 -6.33
C ILE A 61 -7.34 -6.65 -6.15
N ASN A 62 -8.15 -7.30 -7.00
CA ASN A 62 -9.59 -7.32 -6.87
C ASN A 62 -10.05 -7.94 -5.54
N GLU A 63 -9.36 -8.97 -5.05
CA GLU A 63 -9.59 -9.51 -3.71
C GLU A 63 -9.24 -8.50 -2.60
N LEU A 64 -8.13 -7.77 -2.73
CA LEU A 64 -7.70 -6.76 -1.76
C LEU A 64 -8.61 -5.51 -1.72
N CYS A 65 -9.38 -5.26 -2.77
CA CYS A 65 -10.36 -4.17 -2.82
C CYS A 65 -11.69 -4.49 -2.12
N ASP A 66 -11.83 -5.66 -1.50
CA ASP A 66 -12.99 -5.98 -0.66
C ASP A 66 -12.88 -5.32 0.72
N GLU A 67 -13.60 -4.19 0.89
CA GLU A 67 -13.61 -3.38 2.11
C GLU A 67 -14.14 -4.11 3.36
N LYS A 68 -14.79 -5.27 3.20
CA LYS A 68 -15.21 -6.11 4.35
C LYS A 68 -14.04 -6.90 4.95
N ARG A 69 -12.98 -7.09 4.18
CA ARG A 69 -11.81 -7.92 4.55
C ARG A 69 -10.55 -7.10 4.71
N PHE A 70 -10.42 -6.01 3.94
CA PHE A 70 -9.23 -5.17 3.90
C PHE A 70 -9.62 -3.70 4.10
N ALA A 71 -8.74 -2.95 4.75
CA ALA A 71 -8.90 -1.51 4.93
C ALA A 71 -7.58 -0.82 4.59
N LYS A 72 -7.67 0.44 4.17
CA LYS A 72 -6.50 1.30 3.99
C LYS A 72 -5.83 1.51 5.35
N ILE A 73 -4.53 1.22 5.44
CA ILE A 73 -3.71 1.53 6.61
C ILE A 73 -2.64 2.54 6.19
N PRO A 74 -2.72 3.82 6.62
CA PRO A 74 -1.63 4.77 6.41
C PRO A 74 -0.37 4.29 7.15
N GLN A 75 0.66 3.91 6.41
CA GLN A 75 1.95 3.45 6.94
C GLN A 75 3.10 4.07 6.14
N GLY A 76 4.31 3.97 6.67
CA GLY A 76 5.53 4.42 5.98
C GLY A 76 5.46 5.92 5.71
N VAL A 77 5.60 6.31 4.44
CA VAL A 77 5.61 7.73 4.04
C VAL A 77 4.32 8.46 4.49
N LEU A 78 3.16 7.79 4.53
CA LEU A 78 1.92 8.42 4.97
C LEU A 78 1.88 8.67 6.48
N GLU A 79 2.57 7.84 7.27
CA GLU A 79 2.70 8.04 8.71
C GLU A 79 3.60 9.25 9.00
N GLU A 80 4.65 9.47 8.20
CA GLU A 80 5.48 10.68 8.31
C GLU A 80 4.73 11.93 7.86
N ILE A 81 3.99 11.88 6.74
CA ILE A 81 3.18 13.01 6.24
C ILE A 81 2.12 13.41 7.28
N ARG A 82 1.55 12.43 8.00
CA ARG A 82 0.59 12.66 9.07
C ARG A 82 1.13 13.58 10.17
N ASN A 83 2.44 13.62 10.41
CA ASN A 83 3.03 14.55 11.39
C ASN A 83 2.80 16.02 11.00
N GLY A 84 2.62 16.32 9.70
CA GLY A 84 2.35 17.67 9.21
C GLY A 84 0.87 17.96 8.88
N VAL A 85 0.10 16.95 8.44
CA VAL A 85 -1.30 17.15 7.97
C VAL A 85 -2.36 16.45 8.82
N HIS A 86 -1.94 15.80 9.90
CA HIS A 86 -2.80 15.11 10.86
C HIS A 86 -3.77 14.11 10.22
N ASP A 87 -5.03 14.12 10.61
CA ASP A 87 -6.11 13.23 10.18
C ASP A 87 -6.85 13.72 8.92
N GLY A 88 -6.14 14.43 8.03
CA GLY A 88 -6.64 14.76 6.71
C GLY A 88 -7.05 13.53 5.90
N LEU A 89 -7.87 13.73 4.85
CA LEU A 89 -8.48 12.66 4.04
C LEU A 89 -7.49 11.58 3.56
N PHE A 90 -6.23 11.95 3.32
CA PHE A 90 -5.19 11.05 2.82
C PHE A 90 -4.44 10.27 3.91
N THR A 91 -4.38 10.78 5.14
CA THR A 91 -3.57 10.27 6.26
C THR A 91 -4.39 9.81 7.46
N ALA A 92 -5.71 10.01 7.43
CA ALA A 92 -6.62 9.52 8.47
C ALA A 92 -6.53 7.99 8.61
N LYS A 93 -6.51 7.53 9.87
CA LYS A 93 -6.50 6.11 10.23
C LYS A 93 -7.93 5.55 10.19
N PRO A 94 -8.10 4.22 10.02
CA PRO A 94 -9.42 3.58 10.10
C PRO A 94 -10.15 3.94 11.39
N GLY A 95 -11.41 4.34 11.27
CA GLY A 95 -12.28 4.70 12.40
C GLY A 95 -12.21 6.15 12.86
N GLU A 96 -11.31 6.99 12.31
CA GLU A 96 -11.27 8.42 12.63
C GLU A 96 -12.48 9.16 12.04
N GLU A 97 -13.26 9.82 12.89
CA GLU A 97 -14.48 10.55 12.49
C GLU A 97 -14.19 11.67 11.47
N ALA A 98 -13.05 12.35 11.62
CA ALA A 98 -12.59 13.42 10.74
C ALA A 98 -12.56 12.99 9.26
N TRP A 99 -12.16 11.74 8.98
CA TRP A 99 -12.20 11.19 7.62
C TRP A 99 -13.62 11.17 7.07
N GLY A 100 -14.58 10.69 7.85
CA GLY A 100 -15.98 10.60 7.43
C GLY A 100 -16.60 11.98 7.17
N ILE A 101 -16.28 12.97 8.00
CA ILE A 101 -16.71 14.36 7.80
C ILE A 101 -16.09 14.91 6.52
N ALA A 102 -14.76 14.88 6.39
CA ALA A 102 -14.03 15.42 5.24
C ALA A 102 -14.47 14.76 3.94
N HIS A 103 -14.61 13.43 3.91
CA HIS A 103 -15.07 12.68 2.75
C HIS A 103 -16.45 13.15 2.31
N ARG A 104 -17.44 13.22 3.22
CA ARG A 104 -18.80 13.67 2.86
C ARG A 104 -18.84 15.12 2.36
N VAL A 105 -18.05 16.01 2.95
CA VAL A 105 -18.01 17.42 2.57
C VAL A 105 -17.34 17.63 1.21
N LEU A 106 -16.26 16.91 0.92
CA LEU A 106 -15.46 17.11 -0.30
C LEU A 106 -15.99 16.37 -1.52
N MET A 107 -16.62 15.20 -1.36
CA MET A 107 -17.08 14.36 -2.47
C MET A 107 -17.94 15.09 -3.52
N PRO A 108 -18.88 15.99 -3.16
CA PRO A 108 -19.64 16.76 -4.15
C PRO A 108 -18.74 17.61 -5.05
N ALA A 109 -17.70 18.24 -4.48
CA ALA A 109 -16.81 19.14 -5.21
C ALA A 109 -15.83 18.43 -6.16
N VAL A 110 -15.53 17.16 -5.89
CA VAL A 110 -14.63 16.33 -6.73
C VAL A 110 -15.38 15.37 -7.65
N SER A 111 -16.71 15.45 -7.67
CA SER A 111 -17.54 14.64 -8.54
C SER A 111 -17.41 15.08 -10.01
N HIS A 112 -17.59 14.15 -10.95
CA HIS A 112 -17.49 14.43 -12.39
C HIS A 112 -18.38 15.62 -12.83
N PRO A 113 -19.65 15.75 -12.40
CA PRO A 113 -20.47 16.92 -12.72
C PRO A 113 -19.90 18.25 -12.21
N ALA A 114 -19.29 18.26 -11.02
CA ALA A 114 -18.69 19.46 -10.44
C ALA A 114 -17.40 19.90 -11.16
N LEU A 115 -16.65 18.94 -11.71
CA LEU A 115 -15.42 19.23 -12.45
C LEU A 115 -15.68 19.74 -13.87
N CYS A 116 -16.73 19.26 -14.54
CA CYS A 116 -17.07 19.65 -15.92
C CYS A 116 -17.94 20.92 -16.03
N SER A 117 -18.33 21.53 -14.90
CA SER A 117 -19.12 22.77 -14.86
C SER A 117 -18.26 24.04 -14.70
N ARG A 118 -16.94 23.91 -14.92
CA ARG A 118 -15.96 25.00 -15.02
C ARG A 118 -15.33 25.00 -16.40
#